data_AF-A0A9N8Z2V7-F1
#
_entry.id   AF-A0A9N8Z2V7-F1
#
_cell.length_a   1.000
_cell.length_b   1.000
_cell.length_c   1.000
_cell.angle_alpha   90.00
_cell.angle_beta   90.00
_cell.angle_gamma   90.00
#
_symmetry.space_group_name_H-M   'P 1'
#
loop_
_entity.id
_entity.type
_entity.pdbx_description
1 polymer ?
#
loop_
_entity_poly.entity_id
_entity_poly.type
_entity_poly.pdbx_seq_one_letter_code
_entity_poly.pdbx_strand_id
1 'polypeptide(L)' 'MHHIIPDNVIEEIQFYVKENHLKATVLKRILQNKYPDHEIYNQDLYNTIYRFKSDAQIKNDAATLLENFDKLIYRRS' A
#
# COMPACT_ATOMS: atom_id res chain seq x y z
N MET A 1 22.09 6.57 -5.67
CA MET A 1 21.01 7.40 -6.24
C MET A 1 19.70 6.75 -5.80
N HIS A 2 18.81 7.47 -5.11
CA HIS A 2 17.46 6.97 -4.85
C HIS A 2 16.66 7.20 -6.15
N HIS A 3 16.32 6.13 -6.86
CA HIS A 3 15.37 6.23 -7.94
C HIS A 3 13.98 6.41 -7.33
N ILE A 4 13.35 7.55 -7.62
CA ILE A 4 12.03 7.86 -7.12
C ILE A 4 11.05 7.31 -8.15
N ILE A 5 10.22 6.35 -7.73
CA ILE A 5 9.08 5.90 -8.54
C ILE A 5 8.17 7.12 -8.77
N PRO A 6 7.81 7.45 -10.02
CA PRO A 6 6.97 8.62 -10.27
C PRO A 6 5.56 8.42 -9.73
N ASP A 7 4.90 9.51 -9.35
CA ASP A 7 3.64 9.49 -8.59
C ASP A 7 2.52 8.72 -9.31
N ASN A 8 2.43 8.80 -10.64
CA ASN A 8 1.47 8.04 -11.43
C ASN A 8 1.65 6.52 -11.32
N VAL A 9 2.90 6.05 -11.14
CA VAL A 9 3.22 4.64 -10.94
C VAL A 9 2.93 4.24 -9.49
N ILE A 10 3.14 5.14 -8.53
CA ILE A 10 2.81 4.94 -7.11
C ILE A 10 1.30 4.72 -6.92
N GLU A 11 0.46 5.53 -7.56
CA GLU A 11 -1.01 5.37 -7.50
C GLU A 11 -1.47 4.01 -8.02
N GLU A 12 -0.87 3.51 -9.10
CA GLU A 12 -1.17 2.17 -9.60
C GLU A 12 -0.69 1.06 -8.68
N ILE A 13 0.52 1.17 -8.13
CA ILE A 13 1.01 0.23 -7.12
C ILE A 13 0.03 0.18 -5.95
N GLN A 14 -0.48 1.33 -5.50
CA GLN A 14 -1.47 1.39 -4.43
C GLN A 14 -2.76 0.64 -4.80
N PHE A 15 -3.30 0.89 -6.00
CA PHE A 15 -4.50 0.21 -6.49
C PHE A 15 -4.32 -1.31 -6.54
N TYR A 16 -3.23 -1.79 -7.13
CA TYR A 16 -2.97 -3.22 -7.26
C TYR A 16 -2.68 -3.93 -5.93
N VAL A 17 -2.08 -3.24 -4.97
CA VAL A 17 -1.77 -3.78 -3.65
C VAL A 17 -3.00 -3.82 -2.75
N LYS A 18 -3.82 -2.76 -2.74
CA LYS A 18 -4.98 -2.65 -1.84
C LYS A 18 -6.22 -3.35 -2.37
N GLU A 19 -6.51 -3.23 -3.67
CA GLU A 19 -7.77 -3.74 -4.24
C GLU A 19 -7.61 -5.14 -4.86
N ASN A 20 -6.47 -5.43 -5.50
CA ASN A 20 -6.27 -6.67 -6.26
C ASN A 20 -5.36 -7.71 -5.58
N HIS A 21 -4.77 -7.37 -4.42
CA HIS A 21 -3.91 -8.26 -3.63
C HIS A 21 -2.79 -8.93 -4.45
N LEU A 22 -2.29 -8.26 -5.49
CA LEU A 22 -1.31 -8.85 -6.41
C LEU A 22 0.05 -9.03 -5.74
N LYS A 23 0.73 -10.13 -6.10
CA LYS A 23 2.11 -10.38 -5.68
C LYS A 23 3.07 -9.45 -6.44
N ALA A 24 4.16 -9.05 -5.77
CA ALA A 24 5.17 -8.13 -6.30
C ALA A 24 5.71 -8.53 -7.68
N THR A 25 5.89 -9.82 -7.94
CA THR A 25 6.35 -10.34 -9.24
C THR A 25 5.38 -10.11 -10.38
N VAL A 26 4.08 -10.25 -10.13
CA VAL A 26 3.03 -10.01 -11.13
C VAL A 26 2.88 -8.50 -11.34
N LEU A 27 2.84 -7.74 -10.25
CA LEU A 27 2.79 -6.29 -10.28
C LEU A 27 3.96 -5.69 -11.07
N LYS A 28 5.18 -6.18 -10.84
CA LYS A 28 6.36 -5.76 -11.59
C LYS A 28 6.18 -5.94 -13.10
N ARG A 29 5.71 -7.10 -13.56
CA ARG A 29 5.51 -7.36 -14.99
C ARG A 29 4.47 -6.42 -15.59
N ILE A 30 3.38 -6.16 -14.87
CA ILE A 30 2.33 -5.23 -15.32
C ILE A 30 2.91 -3.82 -15.47
N LEU A 31 3.62 -3.35 -14.45
CA LEU A 31 4.21 -2.00 -14.47
C LEU A 31 5.29 -1.86 -15.53
N GLN A 32 6.14 -2.87 -15.74
CA GLN A 32 7.15 -2.86 -16.81
C GLN A 32 6.52 -2.83 -18.20
N ASN A 33 5.40 -3.53 -18.41
CA ASN A 33 4.69 -3.49 -19.69
C ASN A 33 4.00 -2.16 -19.93
N LYS A 34 3.50 -1.51 -18.87
CA LYS A 34 2.75 -0.26 -18.97
C LYS A 34 3.66 0.98 -19.00
N TYR A 35 4.82 0.89 -18.36
CA TYR A 35 5.84 1.94 -18.30
C TYR A 35 7.19 1.38 -18.77
N PRO A 36 7.34 1.01 -20.05
CA PRO A 36 8.57 0.42 -20.57
C PRO A 36 9.77 1.36 -20.47
N ASP A 37 9.54 2.67 -20.50
CA ASP A 37 10.58 3.70 -20.39
C ASP A 37 10.99 4.02 -18.94
N HIS A 38 10.33 3.41 -17.94
CA HIS A 38 10.62 3.65 -16.53
C HIS A 38 11.31 2.44 -15.91
N GLU A 39 12.56 2.63 -15.47
CA GLU A 39 13.25 1.62 -14.67
C GLU A 39 12.64 1.53 -13.28
N ILE A 40 11.84 0.47 -13.06
CA ILE A 40 11.28 0.13 -11.76
C ILE A 40 12.21 -0.89 -11.09
N TYR A 41 13.03 -0.39 -10.17
CA TYR A 41 13.89 -1.24 -9.36
C TYR A 41 13.06 -2.05 -8.36
N ASN A 42 13.50 -3.29 -8.13
CA ASN A 42 12.86 -4.18 -7.17
C ASN A 42 12.79 -3.52 -5.79
N GLN A 43 13.88 -2.91 -5.35
CA GLN A 43 13.96 -2.33 -4.01
C GLN A 43 12.92 -1.23 -3.80
N ASP A 44 12.75 -0.32 -4.75
CA ASP A 44 11.76 0.75 -4.66
C ASP A 44 10.33 0.21 -4.73
N LEU A 45 10.09 -0.80 -5.57
CA LEU A 45 8.80 -1.48 -5.65
C LEU A 45 8.44 -2.15 -4.31
N TYR A 46 9.37 -2.91 -3.73
CA TYR A 46 9.15 -3.58 -2.44
C TYR A 46 8.95 -2.57 -1.30
N ASN A 47 9.74 -1.50 -1.26
CA ASN A 47 9.59 -0.44 -0.27
C ASN A 47 8.21 0.22 -0.37
N THR A 48 7.74 0.50 -1.59
CA THR A 48 6.43 1.12 -1.84
C THR A 48 5.29 0.18 -1.44
N ILE A 49 5.36 -1.10 -1.82
CA ILE A 49 4.39 -2.12 -1.40
C ILE A 49 4.35 -2.25 0.12
N TYR A 50 5.51 -2.28 0.77
CA TYR A 50 5.61 -2.38 2.22
C TYR A 50 4.97 -1.19 2.90
N ARG A 51 5.26 0.04 2.45
CA ARG A 51 4.66 1.28 2.97
C ARG A 51 3.13 1.20 2.95
N PHE A 52 2.54 0.76 1.83
CA PHE A 52 1.09 0.65 1.72
C PHE A 52 0.47 -0.42 2.62
N LYS A 53 1.17 -1.52 2.87
CA LYS A 53 0.72 -2.55 3.81
C LYS A 53 0.78 -2.04 5.26
N SER A 54 1.87 -1.36 5.63
CA SER A 54 2.01 -0.74 6.95
C SER A 54 0.93 0.33 7.19
N ASP A 55 0.66 1.19 6.21
CA ASP A 55 -0.40 2.20 6.30
C ASP A 55 -1.79 1.57 6.46
N ALA A 56 -2.07 0.46 5.76
CA ALA A 56 -3.32 -0.26 5.90
C ALA A 56 -3.49 -0.89 7.28
N GLN A 57 -2.41 -1.45 7.84
CA GLN A 57 -2.39 -2.02 9.18
C GLN A 57 -2.64 -0.95 10.25
N ILE A 58 -1.93 0.19 10.19
CA ILE A 58 -2.10 1.30 11.13
C ILE A 58 -3.55 1.83 11.10
N LYS A 59 -4.17 1.93 9.92
CA LYS A 59 -5.58 2.33 9.79
C LYS A 59 -6.53 1.34 10.44
N ASN A 60 -6.28 0.03 10.29
CA ASN A 60 -7.10 -1.01 10.90
C ASN A 60 -6.99 -0.97 12.44
N ASP A 61 -5.77 -0.85 12.96
CA ASP A 61 -5.53 -0.76 14.40
C ASP A 61 -6.22 0.48 15.00
N ALA A 62 -6.14 1.64 14.33
CA ALA A 62 -6.82 2.86 14.76
C ALA A 62 -8.35 2.70 14.76
N ALA A 63 -8.92 2.07 13.72
CA ALA A 63 -10.36 1.79 13.66
C ALA A 63 -10.80 0.83 14.78
N THR A 64 -10.02 -0.20 15.06
CA THR A 64 -10.26 -1.16 16.14
C THR A 64 -10.22 -0.48 17.51
N LEU A 65 -9.27 0.44 17.73
CA LEU A 65 -9.19 1.21 18.96
C LEU A 65 -10.42 2.11 19.13
N LEU A 66 -10.84 2.83 18.09
CA LEU A 66 -12.03 3.68 18.12
C LEU A 66 -13.30 2.88 18.47
N GLU A 67 -13.52 1.73 17.84
CA GLU A 67 -14.66 0.85 18.15
C GLU A 67 -14.64 0.40 19.62
N ASN A 68 -13.46 0.09 20.16
CA ASN A 68 -13.31 -0.26 21.56
C ASN A 68 -13.59 0.92 22.51
N PHE A 69 -13.18 2.14 22.13
CA PHE A 69 -13.51 3.34 22.89
C PHE A 69 -15.03 3.59 22.94
N ASP A 70 -15.72 3.48 21.80
CA ASP A 70 -17.18 3.65 21.73
C ASP A 70 -17.91 2.60 22.60
N LYS A 71 -17.49 1.34 22.55
CA LYS A 71 -18.03 0.27 23.41
C LYS A 71 -17.83 0.52 24.90
N LEU A 72 -16.71 1.12 25.29
CA LEU A 72 -16.40 1.43 26.69
C LEU A 72 -17.23 2.61 27.21
N ILE A 73 -17.51 3.61 26.36
CA ILE A 73 -18.38 4.74 26.72
C ILE A 73 -19.83 4.26 26.87
N TYR A 74 -20.31 3.43 25.94
CA TYR A 74 -21.69 2.92 25.97
C TYR A 74 -21.97 1.95 27.12
N ARG A 75 -20.96 1.24 27.64
CA ARG A 75 -21.08 0.37 28.83
C ARG A 75 -21.09 1.11 30.16
N ARG A 76 -20.86 2.43 30.19
CA ARG A 76 -20.82 3.26 31.39
C ARG A 76 -22.02 4.20 31.55
N SER A 77 -22.97 4.21 30.60
CA SER A 77 -24.28 4.86 30.71
C SER A 77 -25.36 3.86 31.11
#